data_AF-A0A951E3I4-F1
#
_entry.id   AF-A0A951E3I4-F1
#
_cell.length_a   1.000
_cell.length_b   1.000
_cell.length_c   1.000
_cell.angle_alpha   90.00
_cell.angle_beta   90.00
_cell.angle_gamma   90.00
#
_symmetry.space_group_name_H-M   'P 1'
#
loop_
_entity.id
_entity.type
_entity.pdbx_description
1 polymer ?
#
loop_
_entity_poly.entity_id
_entity_poly.type
_entity_poly.pdbx_seq_one_letter_code
_entity_poly.pdbx_strand_id
1 'polypeptide(L)'
;MPPLCSRLQTSAPWHFRVTILLLSATFSELLIAMAKSLEVSPMKSLAEELDFVRKSFREAIHAYSTRIETQLTLIRDRVIEQTKNPNVSPARIRDLRDMITLCRTLDLKPEKGRRKDFKKIDALMEELHLLIQNW
;
A
#
# COMPACT_ATOMS: atom_id res chain seq x y z
N MET A 1 32.93 21.18 27.98
CA MET A 1 33.34 20.77 26.63
C MET A 1 33.25 19.25 26.54
N PRO A 2 32.34 18.66 25.74
CA PRO A 2 32.30 17.21 25.50
C PRO A 2 33.16 16.85 24.27
N PRO A 3 33.47 15.54 24.05
CA PRO A 3 32.97 14.96 22.80
C PRO A 3 32.51 13.49 22.86
N LEU A 4 31.51 13.23 22.01
CA LEU A 4 31.32 12.09 21.10
C LEU A 4 31.28 10.67 21.69
N CYS A 5 30.05 10.15 21.85
CA CYS A 5 29.78 8.72 21.74
C CYS A 5 28.51 8.49 20.90
N SER A 6 28.71 8.11 19.65
CA SER A 6 27.69 7.70 18.69
C SER A 6 27.05 6.37 19.10
N ARG A 7 25.76 6.38 19.43
CA ARG A 7 24.94 5.16 19.49
C ARG A 7 24.26 4.94 18.15
N LEU A 8 24.73 3.93 17.43
CA LEU A 8 24.01 3.29 16.33
C LEU A 8 22.81 2.56 16.93
N GLN A 9 21.61 3.11 16.70
CA GLN A 9 20.35 2.46 17.02
C GLN A 9 19.94 1.61 15.82
N THR A 10 20.25 0.33 15.86
CA THR A 10 19.74 -0.67 14.91
C THR A 10 18.33 -1.08 15.33
N SER A 11 17.30 -0.41 14.81
CA SER A 11 15.93 -0.93 14.82
C SER A 11 15.66 -1.61 13.47
N ALA A 12 15.92 -2.91 13.42
CA ALA A 12 15.53 -3.75 12.28
C ALA A 12 14.01 -4.04 12.33
N PRO A 13 13.36 -4.26 11.18
CA PRO A 13 11.97 -3.92 10.93
C PRO A 13 11.03 -5.11 11.13
N TRP A 14 10.05 -4.96 12.02
CA TRP A 14 9.04 -6.00 12.29
C TRP A 14 7.87 -6.03 11.28
N HIS A 15 7.88 -5.19 10.23
CA HIS A 15 6.74 -5.09 9.30
C HIS A 15 6.88 -5.85 7.97
N PHE A 16 8.01 -6.53 7.73
CA PHE A 16 8.23 -7.23 6.45
C PHE A 16 7.78 -8.70 6.41
N ARG A 17 7.31 -9.26 7.54
CA ARG A 17 7.00 -10.71 7.63
C ARG A 17 5.56 -11.09 7.28
N VAL A 18 4.61 -10.15 7.29
CA VAL A 18 3.19 -10.51 7.12
C VAL A 18 2.80 -10.65 5.64
N THR A 19 3.48 -9.96 4.73
CA THR A 19 3.16 -10.03 3.29
C THR A 19 3.70 -11.29 2.60
N ILE A 20 4.67 -11.99 3.20
CA ILE A 20 5.24 -13.22 2.61
C ILE A 20 4.31 -14.43 2.81
N LEU A 21 3.47 -14.44 3.84
CA LEU A 21 2.60 -15.59 4.16
C LEU A 21 1.36 -15.69 3.26
N LEU A 22 0.92 -14.60 2.63
CA LEU A 22 -0.16 -14.63 1.63
C LEU A 22 0.32 -15.04 0.23
N LEU A 23 1.62 -14.89 -0.05
CA LEU A 23 2.26 -15.41 -1.27
C LEU A 23 2.63 -16.89 -1.14
N SER A 24 2.86 -17.42 0.07
CA SER A 24 3.18 -18.84 0.26
C SER A 24 1.98 -19.77 0.11
N ALA A 25 0.77 -19.30 0.46
CA ALA A 25 -0.46 -20.06 0.30
C ALA A 25 -0.79 -20.27 -1.20
N THR A 26 -0.69 -19.21 -2.00
CA THR A 26 -0.92 -19.29 -3.45
C THR A 26 0.19 -20.02 -4.19
N PHE A 27 1.44 -19.95 -3.71
CA PHE A 27 2.56 -20.70 -4.29
C PHE A 27 2.44 -22.22 -4.05
N SER A 28 1.92 -22.64 -2.90
CA SER A 28 1.69 -24.06 -2.61
C SER A 28 0.52 -24.63 -3.43
N GLU A 29 -0.53 -23.85 -3.65
CA GLU A 29 -1.64 -24.22 -4.55
C GLU A 29 -1.18 -24.31 -6.02
N LEU A 30 -0.28 -23.41 -6.45
CA LEU A 30 0.38 -23.44 -7.78
C LEU A 30 1.13 -24.75 -8.01
N LEU A 31 1.95 -25.21 -7.05
CA LEU A 31 2.71 -26.45 -7.19
C LEU A 31 1.81 -27.69 -7.28
N ILE A 32 0.67 -27.69 -6.58
CA ILE A 32 -0.31 -28.78 -6.63
C ILE A 32 -1.09 -28.78 -7.96
N ALA A 33 -1.37 -27.61 -8.53
CA ALA A 33 -1.98 -27.48 -9.85
C ALA A 33 -1.02 -27.94 -10.97
N MET A 34 0.24 -27.52 -10.92
CA MET A 34 1.30 -27.95 -11.85
C MET A 34 1.52 -29.47 -11.84
N ALA A 35 1.39 -30.12 -10.69
CA ALA A 35 1.51 -31.58 -10.59
C ALA A 35 0.36 -32.33 -11.26
N LYS A 36 -0.85 -31.74 -11.35
CA LYS A 36 -2.02 -32.33 -12.02
C LYS A 36 -2.03 -32.12 -13.54
N SER A 37 -1.33 -31.10 -14.02
CA SER A 37 -1.38 -30.69 -15.43
C SER A 37 -0.46 -31.50 -16.36
N LEU A 38 0.43 -32.33 -15.80
CA LEU A 38 1.33 -33.21 -16.55
C LEU A 38 0.62 -34.34 -17.30
N GLU A 39 -0.62 -34.67 -16.92
CA GLU A 39 -1.49 -35.64 -17.61
C GLU A 39 -2.30 -35.01 -18.77
N VAL A 40 -2.12 -33.71 -18.99
CA VAL A 40 -2.87 -32.90 -19.97
C VAL A 40 -1.88 -32.33 -20.99
N SER A 41 -2.30 -32.16 -22.25
CA SER A 41 -1.47 -31.51 -23.27
C SER A 41 -0.79 -30.25 -22.69
N PRO A 42 0.55 -30.09 -22.82
CA PRO A 42 1.29 -28.96 -22.26
C PRO A 42 0.70 -27.58 -22.60
N MET A 43 0.03 -27.49 -23.75
CA MET A 43 -0.67 -26.27 -24.17
C MET A 43 -1.87 -25.94 -23.28
N LYS A 44 -2.67 -26.95 -22.91
CA LYS A 44 -3.83 -26.78 -22.03
C LYS A 44 -3.37 -26.47 -20.60
N SER A 45 -2.32 -27.14 -20.13
CA SER A 45 -1.69 -26.79 -18.85
C SER A 45 -1.26 -25.33 -18.80
N LEU A 46 -0.52 -24.86 -19.80
CA LEU A 46 -0.05 -23.46 -19.82
C LEU A 46 -1.22 -22.47 -19.90
N ALA A 47 -2.29 -22.78 -20.64
CA ALA A 47 -3.47 -21.94 -20.72
C ALA A 47 -4.15 -21.77 -19.35
N GLU A 48 -4.32 -22.87 -18.60
CA GLU A 48 -4.87 -22.84 -17.24
C GLU A 48 -4.02 -22.01 -16.28
N GLU A 49 -2.68 -22.15 -16.34
CA GLU A 49 -1.76 -21.34 -15.53
C GLU A 49 -1.81 -19.84 -15.88
N LEU A 50 -1.93 -19.48 -17.16
CA LEU A 50 -2.08 -18.09 -17.58
C LEU A 50 -3.41 -17.49 -17.12
N ASP A 51 -4.48 -18.27 -17.13
CA ASP A 51 -5.78 -17.86 -16.60
C ASP A 51 -5.73 -17.66 -15.08
N PHE A 52 -5.02 -18.53 -14.36
CA PHE A 52 -4.75 -18.37 -12.94
C PHE A 52 -3.97 -17.07 -12.66
N VAL A 53 -2.85 -16.82 -13.35
CA VAL A 53 -2.06 -15.59 -13.20
C VAL A 53 -2.92 -14.35 -13.48
N ARG A 54 -3.77 -14.39 -14.51
CA ARG A 54 -4.69 -13.29 -14.83
C ARG A 54 -5.67 -13.04 -13.68
N LYS A 55 -6.24 -14.09 -13.10
CA LYS A 55 -7.16 -13.99 -11.95
C LYS A 55 -6.44 -13.40 -10.74
N SER A 56 -5.29 -13.95 -10.35
CA SER A 56 -4.52 -13.47 -9.20
C SER A 56 -4.06 -12.03 -9.36
N PHE A 57 -3.66 -11.61 -10.57
CA PHE A 57 -3.30 -10.21 -10.85
C PHE A 57 -4.49 -9.26 -10.61
N ARG A 58 -5.69 -9.64 -11.06
CA ARG A 58 -6.91 -8.83 -10.84
C ARG A 58 -7.26 -8.76 -9.36
N GLU A 59 -7.20 -9.87 -8.65
CA GLU A 59 -7.45 -9.93 -7.20
C GLU A 59 -6.45 -9.06 -6.42
N ALA A 60 -5.17 -9.08 -6.79
CA ALA A 60 -4.14 -8.25 -6.18
C ALA A 60 -4.40 -6.75 -6.40
N ILE A 61 -4.77 -6.34 -7.62
CA ILE A 61 -5.14 -4.94 -7.90
C ILE A 61 -6.39 -4.55 -7.10
N HIS A 62 -7.40 -5.40 -7.08
CA HIS A 62 -8.63 -5.13 -6.35
C HIS A 62 -8.35 -4.93 -4.85
N ALA A 63 -7.63 -5.87 -4.22
CA ALA A 63 -7.25 -5.76 -2.82
C ALA A 63 -6.44 -4.48 -2.53
N TYR A 64 -5.50 -4.13 -3.42
CA TYR A 64 -4.77 -2.87 -3.32
C TYR A 64 -5.69 -1.65 -3.41
N SER A 65 -6.59 -1.60 -4.41
CA SER A 65 -7.52 -0.47 -4.59
C SER A 65 -8.42 -0.29 -3.39
N THR A 66 -9.06 -1.38 -2.93
CA THR A 66 -9.94 -1.35 -1.75
C THR A 66 -9.21 -0.84 -0.51
N ARG A 67 -7.96 -1.26 -0.28
CA ARG A 67 -7.15 -0.76 0.84
C ARG A 67 -6.94 0.75 0.74
N ILE A 68 -6.46 1.23 -0.40
CA ILE A 68 -6.19 2.67 -0.60
C ILE A 68 -7.47 3.50 -0.47
N GLU A 69 -8.57 3.06 -1.08
CA GLU A 69 -9.87 3.74 -1.00
C GLU A 69 -10.40 3.81 0.43
N THR A 70 -10.22 2.74 1.20
CA THR A 70 -10.58 2.71 2.62
C THR A 70 -9.75 3.72 3.42
N GLN A 71 -8.43 3.77 3.20
CA GLN A 71 -7.55 4.72 3.88
C GLN A 71 -7.91 6.17 3.53
N LEU A 72 -8.13 6.48 2.24
CA LEU A 72 -8.57 7.79 1.79
C LEU A 72 -9.90 8.21 2.45
N THR A 73 -10.84 7.28 2.58
CA THR A 73 -12.14 7.52 3.21
C THR A 73 -11.97 7.86 4.69
N LEU A 74 -11.19 7.05 5.44
CA LEU A 74 -10.91 7.30 6.86
C LEU A 74 -10.21 8.66 7.09
N ILE A 75 -9.25 9.01 6.24
CA ILE A 75 -8.54 10.30 6.30
C ILE A 75 -9.53 11.44 6.05
N ARG A 76 -10.36 11.33 4.99
CA ARG A 76 -11.38 12.33 4.66
C ARG A 76 -12.36 12.53 5.82
N ASP A 77 -12.89 11.45 6.39
CA ASP A 77 -13.88 11.51 7.45
C ASP A 77 -13.30 12.18 8.70
N ARG A 78 -12.06 11.83 9.08
CA ARG A 78 -11.36 12.47 10.20
C ARG A 78 -11.11 13.96 9.96
N VAL A 79 -10.81 14.38 8.73
CA VAL A 79 -10.71 15.81 8.37
C VAL A 79 -12.07 16.50 8.50
N ILE A 80 -13.15 15.89 8.01
CA ILE A 80 -14.51 16.45 8.08
C ILE A 80 -14.96 16.60 9.53
N GLU A 81 -14.66 15.63 10.39
CA GLU A 81 -14.96 15.72 11.83
C GLU A 81 -14.32 16.94 12.49
N GLN A 82 -13.11 17.34 12.07
CA GLN A 82 -12.47 18.55 12.60
C GLN A 82 -13.20 19.83 12.22
N THR A 83 -13.93 19.87 11.10
CA THR A 83 -14.69 21.06 10.71
C THR A 83 -15.84 21.38 11.66
N LYS A 84 -16.29 20.39 12.44
CA LYS A 84 -17.31 20.55 13.49
C LYS A 84 -16.73 21.16 14.77
N ASN A 85 -15.40 21.21 14.92
CA ASN A 85 -14.75 21.84 16.06
C ASN A 85 -14.49 23.33 15.75
N PRO A 86 -15.15 24.27 16.46
CA PRO A 86 -14.96 25.70 16.21
C PRO A 86 -13.55 26.20 16.59
N ASN A 87 -12.77 25.43 17.36
CA ASN A 87 -11.45 25.83 17.86
C ASN A 87 -10.35 24.90 17.33
N VAL A 88 -10.12 24.93 16.02
CA VAL A 88 -8.97 24.21 15.41
C VAL A 88 -7.66 24.91 15.76
N SER A 89 -6.70 24.16 16.30
CA SER A 89 -5.40 24.73 16.67
C SER A 89 -4.60 25.20 15.44
N PRO A 90 -3.76 26.24 15.55
CA PRO A 90 -2.90 26.68 14.43
C PRO A 90 -1.96 25.58 13.90
N ALA A 91 -1.55 24.63 14.75
CA ALA A 91 -0.77 23.47 14.33
C ALA A 91 -1.57 22.58 13.37
N ARG A 92 -2.82 22.23 13.71
CA ARG A 92 -3.68 21.43 12.82
C ARG A 92 -3.99 22.16 11.50
N ILE A 93 -4.15 23.49 11.52
CA ILE A 93 -4.32 24.27 10.28
C ILE A 93 -3.09 24.16 9.38
N ARG A 94 -1.88 24.13 9.95
CA ARG A 94 -0.65 23.91 9.20
C ARG A 94 -0.64 22.51 8.59
N ASP A 95 -0.89 21.48 9.39
CA ASP A 95 -0.93 20.10 8.91
C ASP A 95 -1.95 19.92 7.76
N LEU A 96 -3.12 20.54 7.86
CA LEU A 96 -4.13 20.54 6.79
C LEU A 96 -3.60 21.18 5.49
N ARG A 97 -2.82 22.26 5.57
CA ARG A 97 -2.20 22.89 4.39
C ARG A 97 -1.13 21.98 3.79
N ASP A 98 -0.36 21.30 4.63
CA ASP A 98 0.67 20.37 4.19
C ASP A 98 0.02 19.16 3.50
N MET A 99 -1.05 18.59 4.06
CA MET A 99 -1.85 17.54 3.44
C MET A 99 -2.41 17.96 2.07
N ILE A 100 -2.97 19.18 1.95
CA ILE A 100 -3.45 19.73 0.67
C ILE A 100 -2.31 19.81 -0.35
N THR A 101 -1.12 20.22 0.09
CA THR A 101 0.06 20.35 -0.77
C THR A 101 0.54 18.98 -1.25
N LEU A 102 0.61 17.98 -0.37
CA LEU A 102 0.95 16.61 -0.71
C LEU A 102 -0.03 16.04 -1.77
N CYS A 103 -1.34 16.23 -1.57
CA CYS A 103 -2.35 15.79 -2.53
C CYS A 103 -2.21 16.49 -3.89
N ARG A 104 -1.94 17.80 -3.93
CA ARG A 104 -1.82 18.58 -5.17
C ARG A 104 -0.54 18.32 -5.95
N THR A 105 0.53 17.92 -5.27
CA THR A 105 1.84 17.65 -5.88
C THR A 105 1.98 16.20 -6.37
N LEU A 106 0.98 15.35 -6.10
CA LEU A 106 0.94 13.98 -6.57
C LEU A 106 0.75 13.90 -8.10
N ASP A 107 1.84 13.73 -8.83
CA ASP A 107 1.82 13.44 -10.28
C ASP A 107 1.75 11.93 -10.54
N LEU A 108 0.60 11.44 -11.00
CA LEU A 108 0.36 10.05 -11.41
C LEU A 108 0.12 9.96 -12.92
N LYS A 109 0.54 8.85 -13.55
CA LYS A 109 0.31 8.57 -14.97
C LYS A 109 -0.42 7.23 -15.13
N PRO A 110 -1.71 7.18 -14.77
CA PRO A 110 -2.47 5.93 -14.64
C PRO A 110 -2.51 5.11 -15.94
N GLU A 111 -2.62 5.79 -17.10
CA GLU A 111 -2.63 5.18 -18.44
C GLU A 111 -1.43 4.27 -18.74
N LYS A 112 -0.32 4.47 -18.03
CA LYS A 112 0.92 3.73 -18.27
C LYS A 112 1.12 2.55 -17.32
N GLY A 113 0.18 2.30 -16.40
CA GLY A 113 0.25 1.17 -15.44
C GLY A 113 1.57 1.11 -14.66
N ARG A 114 2.17 2.28 -14.37
CA ARG A 114 3.55 2.33 -13.85
C ARG A 114 3.60 1.86 -12.41
N ARG A 115 4.40 0.84 -12.12
CA ARG A 115 4.68 0.39 -10.74
C ARG A 115 5.12 1.53 -9.81
N LYS A 116 5.84 2.53 -10.34
CA LYS A 116 6.29 3.70 -9.57
C LYS A 116 5.12 4.53 -9.04
N ASP A 117 3.99 4.56 -9.72
CA ASP A 117 2.84 5.37 -9.32
C ASP A 117 2.13 4.76 -8.11
N PHE A 118 2.02 3.42 -8.03
CA PHE A 118 1.55 2.75 -6.81
C PHE A 118 2.42 3.07 -5.59
N LYS A 119 3.76 3.06 -5.77
CA LYS A 119 4.68 3.45 -4.68
C LYS A 119 4.49 4.90 -4.24
N LYS A 120 4.18 5.82 -5.16
CA LYS A 120 3.90 7.22 -4.81
C LYS A 120 2.60 7.35 -4.01
N ILE A 121 1.58 6.56 -4.36
CA ILE A 121 0.31 6.51 -3.62
C ILE A 121 0.55 5.95 -2.21
N ASP A 122 1.28 4.85 -2.07
CA ASP A 122 1.61 4.28 -0.76
C ASP A 122 2.36 5.31 0.12
N ALA A 123 3.39 5.97 -0.44
CA ALA A 123 4.11 7.03 0.26
C ALA A 123 3.21 8.21 0.66
N LEU A 124 2.29 8.63 -0.22
CA LEU A 124 1.31 9.67 0.14
C LEU A 124 0.42 9.22 1.31
N MET A 125 -0.05 7.97 1.32
CA MET A 125 -0.89 7.47 2.41
C MET A 125 -0.14 7.43 3.74
N GLU A 126 1.13 7.05 3.72
CA GLU A 126 2.00 7.08 4.91
C GLU A 126 2.14 8.50 5.46
N GLU A 127 2.48 9.47 4.61
CA GLU A 127 2.62 10.89 5.02
C GLU A 127 1.31 11.49 5.56
N LEU A 128 0.17 11.24 4.90
CA LEU A 128 -1.13 11.72 5.37
C LEU A 128 -1.52 11.09 6.71
N HIS A 129 -1.20 9.81 6.92
CA HIS A 129 -1.44 9.14 8.19
C HIS A 129 -0.59 9.73 9.31
N LEU A 130 0.70 10.03 9.06
CA LEU A 130 1.58 10.66 10.05
C LEU A 130 1.03 12.00 10.51
N LEU A 131 0.57 12.84 9.59
CA LEU A 131 -0.03 14.14 9.92
C LEU A 131 -1.28 13.98 10.79
N ILE A 132 -2.18 13.06 10.44
CA ILE A 132 -3.42 12.82 11.19
C ILE A 132 -3.18 12.16 12.56
N GLN A 133 -2.18 11.30 12.69
CA GLN A 133 -1.85 10.65 13.96
C GLN A 133 -1.34 11.66 15.01
N ASN A 134 -0.77 12.76 14.56
CA ASN A 134 -0.28 13.84 15.42
C ASN A 134 -1.38 14.82 15.86
N TRP A 135 -2.64 14.59 15.47
CA TRP A 135 -3.79 15.44 15.81
C TRP A 135 -4.44 15.09 17.14
#